data_AF-A0A0S1XEN3-F1
#
_entry.id   AF-A0A0S1XEN3-F1
#
_cell.length_a   1.000
_cell.length_b   1.000
_cell.length_c   1.000
_cell.angle_alpha   90.00
_cell.angle_beta   90.00
_cell.angle_gamma   90.00
#
_symmetry.space_group_name_H-M   'P 1'
#
loop_
_entity.id
_entity.type
_entity.pdbx_description
1 polymer ?
#
loop_
_entity_poly.entity_id
_entity_poly.type
_entity_poly.pdbx_seq_one_letter_code
_entity_poly.pdbx_strand_id
1 'polypeptide(L)'
;MIFENIFKENLERNELWLIITFKTPYGPGETMDLMVKELEKLGWEIKFKANWWTADVPYGLIRIDAVHNGKEKIILGKWILGDKCRVIKVDNAGIEAGKEEFFRMVDSITSTLIYDPVIRTMREQY
;
A
#
# COMPACT_ATOMS: atom_id res chain seq x y z
N MET A 1 0.78 0.11 16.86
CA MET A 1 0.39 1.48 17.25
C MET A 1 0.44 2.52 16.12
N ILE A 2 1.50 2.64 15.30
CA ILE A 2 1.56 3.75 14.29
C ILE A 2 0.44 3.65 13.24
N PHE A 3 0.17 2.45 12.72
CA PHE A 3 -0.91 2.25 11.74
C PHE A 3 -2.27 1.97 12.39
N GLU A 4 -2.29 1.44 13.61
CA GLU A 4 -3.51 1.06 14.32
C GLU A 4 -4.55 2.20 14.38
N ASN A 5 -4.15 3.39 14.83
CA ASN A 5 -5.07 4.52 14.94
C ASN A 5 -5.56 4.98 13.56
N ILE A 6 -4.66 5.02 12.57
CA ILE A 6 -5.00 5.38 11.19
C ILE A 6 -6.02 4.40 10.63
N PHE A 7 -5.82 3.12 10.84
CA PHE A 7 -6.74 2.08 10.39
C PHE A 7 -8.10 2.19 11.06
N LYS A 8 -8.16 2.36 12.39
CA LYS A 8 -9.43 2.58 13.12
C LYS A 8 -10.20 3.80 12.61
N GLU A 9 -9.51 4.89 12.28
CA GLU A 9 -10.14 6.15 11.84
C GLU A 9 -10.60 6.14 10.37
N ASN A 10 -10.05 5.27 9.53
CA ASN A 10 -10.21 5.37 8.07
C ASN A 10 -10.81 4.13 7.41
N LEU A 11 -10.61 2.93 7.95
CA LEU A 11 -11.15 1.69 7.36
C LEU A 11 -12.69 1.63 7.42
N GLU A 12 -13.29 2.32 8.38
CA GLU A 12 -14.76 2.38 8.47
C GLU A 12 -15.40 3.41 7.53
N ARG A 13 -14.62 4.19 6.78
CA ARG A 13 -15.17 5.12 5.78
C ARG A 13 -15.66 4.40 4.53
N ASN A 14 -16.51 5.05 3.74
CA ASN A 14 -17.23 4.42 2.61
C ASN A 14 -16.39 4.26 1.34
N GLU A 15 -15.33 5.04 1.20
CA GLU A 15 -14.42 4.97 0.06
C GLU A 15 -13.72 3.61 0.00
N LEU A 16 -13.54 3.02 -1.20
CA LEU A 16 -12.89 1.70 -1.30
C LEU A 16 -11.39 1.75 -0.92
N TRP A 17 -10.72 2.85 -1.22
CA TRP A 17 -9.27 2.95 -1.10
C TRP A 17 -8.85 3.75 0.14
N LEU A 18 -7.85 3.24 0.85
CA LEU A 18 -7.10 3.94 1.89
C LEU A 18 -5.65 4.09 1.46
N ILE A 19 -5.19 5.31 1.27
CA ILE A 19 -3.83 5.61 0.82
C ILE A 19 -3.06 6.22 1.98
N ILE A 20 -1.93 5.62 2.33
CA ILE A 20 -1.08 6.06 3.44
C ILE A 20 0.31 6.32 2.88
N THR A 21 0.80 7.54 3.03
CA THR A 21 2.19 7.90 2.71
C THR A 21 2.98 8.01 4.01
N PHE A 22 4.10 7.30 4.12
CA PHE A 22 4.87 7.23 5.36
C PHE A 22 6.36 6.95 5.13
N LYS A 23 7.16 7.22 6.16
CA LYS A 23 8.55 6.75 6.28
C LYS A 23 8.63 5.51 7.14
N THR A 24 9.59 4.64 6.88
CA THR A 24 9.85 3.40 7.62
C THR A 24 11.36 3.13 7.69
N PRO A 25 11.90 2.65 8.82
CA PRO A 25 13.29 2.17 8.89
C PRO A 25 13.41 0.71 8.42
N TYR A 26 12.30 0.07 8.11
CA TYR A 26 12.22 -1.35 7.82
C TYR A 26 12.30 -1.62 6.32
N GLY A 27 12.71 -2.85 5.98
CA GLY A 27 12.71 -3.32 4.61
C GLY A 27 11.30 -3.49 4.02
N PRO A 28 11.18 -3.76 2.71
CA PRO A 28 9.92 -3.92 1.99
C PRO A 28 8.99 -4.96 2.63
N GLY A 29 9.49 -6.17 2.89
CA GLY A 29 8.70 -7.26 3.47
C GLY A 29 8.26 -6.97 4.90
N GLU A 30 9.17 -6.50 5.74
CA GLU A 30 8.89 -6.16 7.14
C GLU A 30 7.88 -5.00 7.24
N THR A 31 7.99 -3.98 6.39
CA THR A 31 7.04 -2.88 6.33
C THR A 31 5.63 -3.37 5.98
N MET A 32 5.51 -4.26 4.98
CA MET A 32 4.23 -4.85 4.60
C MET A 32 3.64 -5.70 5.72
N ASP A 33 4.45 -6.55 6.36
CA ASP A 33 3.98 -7.42 7.45
C ASP A 33 3.56 -6.63 8.68
N LEU A 34 4.19 -5.48 8.96
CA LEU A 34 3.73 -4.57 10.01
C LEU A 34 2.32 -4.03 9.72
N MET A 35 2.03 -3.62 8.50
CA MET A 35 0.68 -3.16 8.14
C MET A 35 -0.34 -4.30 8.22
N VAL A 36 0.00 -5.48 7.70
CA VAL A 36 -0.87 -6.68 7.75
C VAL A 36 -1.21 -7.07 9.18
N LYS A 37 -0.21 -7.17 10.06
CA LYS A 37 -0.44 -7.53 11.47
C LYS A 37 -1.39 -6.55 12.17
N GLU A 38 -1.31 -5.26 11.86
CA GLU A 38 -2.19 -4.26 12.47
C GLU A 38 -3.61 -4.33 11.89
N LEU A 39 -3.78 -4.68 10.61
CA LEU A 39 -5.09 -4.96 10.01
C LEU A 39 -5.75 -6.20 10.60
N GLU A 40 -5.01 -7.31 10.73
CA GLU A 40 -5.50 -8.56 11.29
C GLU A 40 -5.93 -8.41 12.76
N LYS A 41 -5.18 -7.62 13.55
CA LYS A 41 -5.58 -7.28 14.93
C LYS A 41 -6.92 -6.54 15.02
N LEU A 42 -7.28 -5.81 13.97
CA LEU A 42 -8.56 -5.11 13.86
C LEU A 42 -9.66 -6.00 13.24
N GLY A 43 -9.37 -7.28 13.00
CA GLY A 43 -10.33 -8.25 12.47
C GLY A 43 -10.45 -8.24 10.94
N TRP A 44 -9.57 -7.54 10.22
CA TRP A 44 -9.57 -7.53 8.76
C TRP A 44 -8.87 -8.78 8.22
N GLU A 45 -9.56 -9.52 7.36
CA GLU A 45 -9.02 -10.68 6.66
C GLU A 45 -8.28 -10.25 5.39
N ILE A 46 -7.01 -10.61 5.27
CA ILE A 46 -6.19 -10.26 4.09
C ILE A 46 -6.47 -11.25 2.95
N LYS A 47 -6.98 -10.75 1.83
CA LYS A 47 -7.23 -11.55 0.62
C LYS A 47 -6.07 -11.52 -0.35
N PHE A 48 -5.37 -10.38 -0.41
CA PHE A 48 -4.22 -10.19 -1.28
C PHE A 48 -3.25 -9.20 -0.64
N LYS A 49 -1.95 -9.44 -0.83
CA LYS A 49 -0.91 -8.46 -0.52
C LYS A 49 0.23 -8.56 -1.52
N ALA A 50 0.71 -7.41 -1.96
CA ALA A 50 1.87 -7.30 -2.83
C ALA A 50 2.65 -6.02 -2.49
N ASN A 51 3.94 -6.03 -2.84
CA ASN A 51 4.79 -4.89 -2.64
C ASN A 51 5.71 -4.70 -3.84
N TRP A 52 5.72 -3.49 -4.39
CA TRP A 52 6.62 -3.03 -5.43
C TRP A 52 7.60 -2.05 -4.82
N TRP A 53 8.88 -2.15 -5.15
CA TRP A 53 9.90 -1.27 -4.59
C TRP A 53 11.12 -1.20 -5.51
N THR A 54 11.94 -0.18 -5.31
CA THR A 54 13.23 -0.04 -5.98
C THR A 54 14.35 0.19 -4.97
N ALA A 55 15.53 -0.36 -5.26
CA ALA A 55 16.71 -0.27 -4.40
C ALA A 55 17.48 1.05 -4.62
N ASP A 56 17.47 1.57 -5.84
CA ASP A 56 18.26 2.76 -6.23
C ASP A 56 17.77 4.04 -5.55
N VAL A 57 16.46 4.13 -5.37
CA VAL A 57 15.81 5.14 -4.53
C VAL A 57 14.91 4.37 -3.57
N PRO A 58 15.26 4.25 -2.28
CA PRO A 58 14.62 3.27 -1.40
C PRO A 58 13.22 3.73 -0.99
N TYR A 59 12.25 3.45 -1.86
CA TYR A 59 10.82 3.67 -1.69
C TYR A 59 10.03 2.55 -2.35
N GLY A 60 8.76 2.44 -1.99
CA GLY A 60 7.89 1.44 -2.57
C GLY A 60 6.41 1.69 -2.33
N LEU A 61 5.64 0.76 -2.86
CA LEU A 61 4.19 0.71 -2.80
C LEU A 61 3.78 -0.67 -2.32
N ILE A 62 3.10 -0.71 -1.18
CA ILE A 62 2.39 -1.88 -0.68
C ILE A 62 0.94 -1.75 -1.15
N ARG A 63 0.37 -2.84 -1.66
CA ARG A 63 -1.08 -2.99 -1.83
C ARG A 63 -1.56 -4.15 -0.97
N ILE A 64 -2.61 -3.91 -0.20
CA ILE A 64 -3.29 -4.93 0.61
C ILE A 64 -4.78 -4.84 0.32
N ASP A 65 -5.38 -5.94 -0.11
CA ASP A 65 -6.82 -6.04 -0.27
C ASP A 65 -7.35 -6.84 0.93
N ALA A 66 -8.27 -6.24 1.68
CA ALA A 66 -8.75 -6.79 2.94
C ALA A 66 -10.28 -6.71 3.06
N VAL A 67 -10.85 -7.65 3.81
CA VAL A 67 -12.29 -7.75 4.04
C VAL A 67 -12.60 -7.83 5.53
N HIS A 68 -13.61 -7.09 5.98
CA HIS A 68 -14.15 -7.18 7.34
C HIS A 68 -15.67 -7.03 7.32
N ASN A 69 -16.41 -8.00 7.88
CA ASN A 69 -17.88 -7.98 7.95
C ASN A 69 -18.58 -7.65 6.60
N GLY A 70 -18.09 -8.23 5.50
CA GLY A 70 -18.62 -8.00 4.15
C GLY A 70 -18.20 -6.68 3.49
N LYS A 71 -17.40 -5.86 4.18
CA LYS A 71 -16.82 -4.64 3.64
C LYS A 71 -15.42 -4.90 3.08
N GLU A 72 -15.20 -4.46 1.85
CA GLU A 72 -13.89 -4.54 1.19
C GLU A 72 -13.15 -3.21 1.30
N LYS A 73 -11.83 -3.29 1.50
CA LYS A 73 -10.92 -2.14 1.43
C LYS A 73 -9.66 -2.52 0.68
N ILE A 74 -9.16 -1.57 -0.10
CA ILE A 74 -7.83 -1.64 -0.71
C ILE A 74 -6.94 -0.60 -0.03
N ILE A 75 -5.88 -1.06 0.64
CA ILE A 75 -4.93 -0.23 1.35
C ILE A 75 -3.67 -0.08 0.49
N LEU A 76 -3.30 1.16 0.18
CA LEU A 76 -2.04 1.51 -0.46
C LEU A 76 -1.07 2.10 0.56
N GLY A 77 0.01 1.38 0.86
CA GLY A 77 1.10 1.86 1.69
C GLY A 77 2.25 2.39 0.84
N LYS A 78 2.29 3.72 0.64
CA LYS A 78 3.40 4.42 -0.03
C LYS A 78 4.50 4.68 0.99
N TRP A 79 5.58 3.92 0.92
CA TRP A 79 6.64 4.00 1.92
C TRP A 79 7.93 4.54 1.34
N ILE A 80 8.69 5.25 2.17
CA ILE A 80 10.03 5.76 1.87
C ILE A 80 10.94 5.31 3.01
N LEU A 81 12.13 4.78 2.69
CA LEU A 81 13.10 4.41 3.72
C LEU A 81 13.54 5.67 4.49
N GLY A 82 13.58 5.54 5.81
CA GLY A 82 13.92 6.63 6.72
C GLY A 82 14.51 6.11 8.03
N ASP A 83 14.64 7.01 8.99
CA ASP A 83 15.19 6.75 10.32
C ASP A 83 14.17 6.15 11.28
N LYS A 84 12.88 6.41 11.06
CA LYS A 84 11.78 5.95 11.91
C LYS A 84 10.47 5.87 11.18
N CYS A 85 9.53 5.14 11.76
CA CYS A 85 8.17 5.10 11.27
C CYS A 85 7.49 6.45 11.51
N ARG A 86 7.07 7.11 10.42
CA ARG A 86 6.36 8.39 10.49
C ARG A 86 5.37 8.50 9.34
N VAL A 87 4.10 8.66 9.68
CA VAL A 87 3.06 8.94 8.68
C VAL A 87 3.17 10.39 8.24
N ILE A 88 3.12 10.59 6.94
CA ILE A 88 3.19 11.89 6.27
C ILE A 88 1.80 12.32 5.82
N LYS A 89 1.03 11.40 5.23
CA LYS A 89 -0.28 11.68 4.65
C LYS A 89 -1.20 10.47 4.71
N VAL A 90 -2.48 10.71 4.90
CA VAL A 90 -3.55 9.70 4.82
C VAL A 90 -4.67 10.28 3.96
N ASP A 91 -5.11 9.53 2.95
CA ASP A 91 -6.21 9.89 2.06
C ASP A 91 -7.18 8.71 1.93
N ASN A 92 -8.48 9.00 1.77
CA ASN A 92 -9.48 8.01 1.36
C ASN A 92 -9.95 8.38 -0.04
N ALA A 93 -10.02 7.38 -0.92
CA ALA A 93 -10.28 7.61 -2.34
C ALA A 93 -11.33 6.65 -2.90
N GLY A 94 -12.18 7.18 -3.78
CA GLY A 94 -13.07 6.37 -4.60
C GLY A 94 -12.32 5.48 -5.58
N ILE A 95 -13.07 4.70 -6.36
CA ILE A 95 -12.52 3.67 -7.26
C ILE A 95 -11.55 4.27 -8.29
N GLU A 96 -11.93 5.36 -8.96
CA GLU A 96 -11.12 5.97 -10.03
C GLU A 96 -9.82 6.55 -9.49
N ALA A 97 -9.90 7.45 -8.50
CA ALA A 97 -8.74 8.10 -7.90
C ALA A 97 -7.77 7.10 -7.25
N GLY A 98 -8.29 6.06 -6.59
CA GLY A 98 -7.46 5.01 -6.00
C GLY A 98 -6.74 4.15 -7.04
N LYS A 99 -7.43 3.79 -8.14
CA LYS A 99 -6.82 3.08 -9.26
C LYS A 99 -5.73 3.91 -9.94
N GLU A 100 -6.00 5.19 -10.22
CA GLU A 100 -5.03 6.09 -10.82
C GLU A 100 -3.77 6.22 -9.95
N GLU A 101 -3.94 6.40 -8.64
CA GLU A 101 -2.81 6.46 -7.70
C GLU A 101 -1.99 5.16 -7.72
N PHE A 102 -2.64 4.00 -7.70
CA PHE A 102 -1.98 2.70 -7.77
C PHE A 102 -1.15 2.58 -9.04
N PHE A 103 -1.75 2.80 -10.22
CA PHE A 103 -1.04 2.68 -11.50
C PHE A 103 0.10 3.67 -11.62
N ARG A 104 -0.10 4.93 -11.20
CA ARG A 104 0.95 5.95 -11.20
C ARG A 104 2.14 5.54 -10.35
N MET A 105 1.89 4.98 -9.16
CA MET A 105 2.96 4.54 -8.26
C MET A 105 3.68 3.29 -8.77
N VAL A 106 2.94 2.31 -9.28
CA VAL A 106 3.53 1.14 -9.95
C VAL A 106 4.37 1.62 -11.12
N ASP A 107 3.83 2.42 -12.03
CA ASP A 107 4.56 2.96 -13.19
C ASP A 107 5.80 3.77 -12.78
N SER A 108 5.79 4.50 -11.66
CA SER A 108 6.97 5.21 -11.16
C SER A 108 8.07 4.25 -10.70
N ILE A 109 7.71 3.22 -9.94
CA ILE A 109 8.65 2.20 -9.45
C ILE A 109 9.17 1.41 -10.64
N THR A 110 8.29 1.01 -11.55
CA THR A 110 8.65 0.18 -12.69
C THR A 110 9.34 0.98 -13.78
N SER A 111 9.13 2.28 -13.87
CA SER A 111 9.94 3.18 -14.71
C SER A 111 11.38 3.24 -14.23
N THR A 112 11.58 3.17 -12.91
CA THR A 112 12.91 2.95 -12.31
C THR A 112 13.44 1.56 -12.67
N LEU A 113 12.55 0.58 -12.85
CA LEU A 113 12.84 -0.81 -13.23
C LEU A 113 12.69 -1.09 -14.75
N ILE A 114 12.68 -0.13 -15.69
CA ILE A 114 12.39 -0.37 -17.14
C ILE A 114 13.38 -1.35 -17.83
N TYR A 115 14.34 -1.93 -17.11
CA TYR A 115 15.06 -3.13 -17.53
C TYR A 115 14.42 -4.48 -17.12
N ASP A 116 13.28 -4.50 -16.42
CA ASP A 116 12.66 -5.71 -15.87
C ASP A 116 11.47 -6.22 -16.73
N PRO A 117 11.55 -7.44 -17.31
CA PRO A 117 10.54 -7.99 -18.22
C PRO A 117 9.16 -8.28 -17.60
N VAL A 118 9.06 -8.44 -16.27
CA VAL A 118 7.83 -8.95 -15.61
C VAL A 118 6.69 -7.93 -15.65
N ILE A 119 7.02 -6.64 -15.59
CA ILE A 119 6.02 -5.55 -15.60
C ILE A 119 5.33 -5.43 -16.95
N ARG A 120 6.06 -5.72 -18.05
CA ARG A 120 5.51 -5.67 -19.40
C ARG A 120 4.34 -6.65 -19.56
N THR A 121 4.49 -7.85 -19.01
CA THR A 121 3.47 -8.90 -19.11
C THR A 121 2.23 -8.61 -18.27
N MET A 122 2.36 -7.91 -17.13
CA MET A 122 1.19 -7.52 -16.32
C MET A 122 0.40 -6.36 -16.95
N ARG A 123 1.07 -5.46 -17.68
CA ARG A 123 0.42 -4.36 -18.40
C ARG A 123 -0.40 -4.81 -19.61
N GLU A 124 -0.04 -5.95 -20.20
CA GLU A 124 -0.73 -6.56 -21.35
C GLU A 124 -1.99 -7.35 -20.96
N GLN A 125 -2.22 -7.59 -19.67
CA GLN A 125 -3.36 -8.38 -19.15
C GLN A 125 -4.54 -7.53 -18.63
N TYR A 126 -4.45 -6.19 -18.73
CA TYR A 126 -5.53 -5.24 -18.44
C TYR A 126 -5.86 -4.41 -19.68
#